data_AF-A0A426FKP2-F1
#
_entry.id   AF-A0A426FKP2-F1
#
_cell.length_a   1.000
_cell.length_b   1.000
_cell.length_c   1.000
_cell.angle_alpha   90.00
_cell.angle_beta   90.00
_cell.angle_gamma   90.00
#
_symmetry.space_group_name_H-M   'P 1'
#
loop_
_entity.id
_entity.type
_entity.pdbx_description
1 polymer ?
#
loop_
_entity_poly.entity_id
_entity_poly.type
_entity_poly.pdbx_seq_one_letter_code
_entity_poly.pdbx_strand_id
1 'polypeptide(L)'
;MKHSTRHELTPWDVFVLTLILFSLAIYTSTQQYLLLNQEVVTVDENLTFSNVQNYYAFISQFLQLLLAAAYLKWRRFDFSRWRIQPSWRAIFHGIGLFILLSLAMDLYYVLIYGFAEPVYPVPFTQVLGEVRFSTVLYALLNGFYEEIFFLGICLAVKPQYLKWAVLYSLIIRVSFHTYQGMETALGLGIWLGLVIYLLYARSKDKNLLPFWVAHAIADVFGLSIASYFT
;
A
#
# COMPACT_ATOMS: atom_id res chain seq x y z
N MET A 1 38.81 16.49 -4.96
CA MET A 1 37.46 16.87 -4.47
C MET A 1 36.76 15.62 -3.94
N LYS A 2 36.54 15.54 -2.61
CA LYS A 2 35.79 14.44 -1.99
C LYS A 2 34.32 14.55 -2.39
N HIS A 3 33.84 13.67 -3.26
CA HIS A 3 32.40 13.44 -3.39
C HIS A 3 31.91 12.89 -2.05
N SER A 4 31.24 13.74 -1.28
CA SER A 4 30.49 13.31 -0.10
C SER A 4 29.53 12.20 -0.51
N THR A 5 29.81 10.97 -0.07
CA THR A 5 28.96 9.80 -0.29
C THR A 5 27.66 10.02 0.47
N ARG A 6 26.64 10.61 -0.19
CA ARG A 6 25.29 10.64 0.34
C ARG A 6 24.82 9.18 0.45
N HIS A 7 24.65 8.69 1.67
CA HIS A 7 24.57 7.27 1.93
C HIS A 7 23.24 6.69 1.44
N GLU A 8 23.32 5.93 0.35
CA GLU A 8 22.26 5.03 -0.13
C GLU A 8 21.87 4.05 0.97
N LEU A 9 20.60 3.64 1.01
CA LEU A 9 20.15 2.67 1.99
C LEU A 9 20.79 1.30 1.72
N THR A 10 21.26 0.66 2.79
CA THR A 10 21.70 -0.72 2.76
C THR A 10 20.48 -1.65 2.91
N PRO A 11 20.58 -2.92 2.50
CA PRO A 11 19.52 -3.90 2.79
C PRO A 11 19.19 -4.00 4.29
N TRP A 12 20.18 -3.78 5.17
CA TRP A 12 19.97 -3.72 6.61
C TRP A 12 19.09 -2.53 7.03
N ASP A 13 19.27 -1.37 6.41
CA ASP A 13 18.43 -0.20 6.69
C ASP A 13 16.97 -0.46 6.30
N VAL A 14 16.75 -1.10 5.15
CA VAL A 14 15.40 -1.50 4.70
C VAL A 14 14.77 -2.48 5.68
N PHE A 15 15.54 -3.47 6.16
CA PHE A 15 15.05 -4.42 7.16
C PHE A 15 14.64 -3.72 8.48
N VAL A 16 15.47 -2.83 9.02
CA VAL A 16 15.14 -2.08 10.24
C VAL A 16 13.90 -1.21 10.04
N LEU A 17 13.80 -0.51 8.90
CA LEU A 17 12.63 0.28 8.56
C LEU A 17 11.37 -0.58 8.42
N THR A 18 11.50 -1.81 7.95
CA THR A 18 10.39 -2.76 7.90
C THR A 18 9.95 -3.17 9.30
N LEU A 19 10.88 -3.40 10.23
CA LEU A 19 10.53 -3.69 11.62
C LEU A 19 9.81 -2.51 12.27
N ILE A 20 10.25 -1.27 12.00
CA ILE A 20 9.60 -0.07 12.52
C ILE A 20 8.19 0.08 11.96
N LEU A 21 8.04 -0.10 10.64
CA LEU A 21 6.80 0.26 9.95
C LEU A 21 5.79 -0.91 9.88
N PHE A 22 6.24 -2.15 9.65
CA PHE A 22 5.33 -3.23 9.29
C PHE A 22 5.29 -4.38 10.30
N SER A 23 6.13 -4.41 11.34
CA SER A 23 6.10 -5.53 12.30
C SER A 23 4.74 -5.74 12.95
N LEU A 24 4.10 -4.66 13.42
CA LEU A 24 2.77 -4.72 14.02
C LEU A 24 1.72 -5.18 13.00
N ALA A 25 1.70 -4.57 11.81
CA ALA A 25 0.74 -4.90 10.76
C ALA A 25 0.87 -6.35 10.28
N ILE A 26 2.10 -6.84 10.09
CA ILE A 26 2.37 -8.24 9.74
C ILE A 26 1.88 -9.17 10.85
N TYR A 27 2.19 -8.84 12.11
CA TYR A 27 1.76 -9.65 13.24
C TYR A 27 0.23 -9.72 13.34
N THR A 28 -0.47 -8.58 13.33
CA THR A 28 -1.92 -8.53 13.44
C THR A 28 -2.60 -9.20 12.26
N SER A 29 -2.09 -8.95 11.05
CA SER A 29 -2.61 -9.57 9.82
C SER A 29 -2.49 -11.09 9.88
N THR A 30 -1.33 -11.58 10.32
CA THR A 30 -1.10 -13.03 10.45
C THR A 30 -2.02 -13.65 11.51
N GLN A 31 -2.23 -12.97 12.65
CA GLN A 31 -3.18 -13.45 13.66
C GLN A 31 -4.61 -13.54 13.11
N GLN A 32 -5.08 -12.49 12.42
CA GLN A 32 -6.40 -12.49 11.78
C GLN A 32 -6.54 -13.58 10.71
N TYR A 33 -5.49 -13.83 9.93
CA TYR A 33 -5.46 -14.92 8.96
C TYR A 33 -5.57 -16.31 9.62
N LEU A 34 -4.90 -16.52 10.75
CA LEU A 34 -5.01 -17.78 11.49
C LEU A 34 -6.42 -17.98 12.05
N LEU A 35 -7.05 -16.92 12.57
CA LEU A 35 -8.43 -16.97 13.04
C LEU A 35 -9.42 -17.22 11.89
N LEU A 36 -9.17 -16.64 10.71
CA LEU A 36 -9.94 -16.89 9.50
C LEU A 36 -9.86 -18.37 9.09
N ASN A 37 -8.67 -18.97 9.09
CA ASN A 37 -8.49 -20.40 8.78
C ASN A 37 -9.09 -21.34 9.85
N GLN A 38 -9.37 -20.82 11.04
CA GLN A 38 -10.06 -21.54 12.11
C GLN A 38 -11.57 -21.27 12.10
N GLU A 39 -12.08 -20.51 11.11
CA GLU A 39 -13.48 -20.11 10.99
C GLU A 39 -14.00 -19.35 12.22
N VAL A 40 -13.11 -18.72 12.99
CA VAL A 40 -13.45 -17.92 14.18
C VAL A 40 -13.94 -16.52 13.79
N VAL A 41 -13.44 -16.02 12.65
CA VAL A 41 -13.83 -14.74 12.04
C VAL A 41 -14.03 -14.94 10.55
N THR A 42 -14.82 -14.08 9.94
CA THR A 42 -15.04 -14.01 8.50
C THR A 42 -14.15 -12.96 7.83
N VAL A 43 -14.04 -13.02 6.50
CA VAL A 43 -13.34 -11.98 5.73
C VAL A 43 -14.00 -10.61 5.92
N ASP A 44 -15.33 -10.56 5.88
CA ASP A 44 -16.10 -9.31 6.02
C ASP A 44 -15.87 -8.64 7.38
N GLU A 45 -15.81 -9.43 8.46
CA GLU A 45 -15.47 -8.91 9.80
C GLU A 45 -14.04 -8.36 9.85
N ASN A 46 -13.09 -9.01 9.19
CA ASN A 46 -11.70 -8.55 9.11
C ASN A 46 -11.54 -7.27 8.26
N LEU A 47 -12.46 -7.01 7.32
CA LEU A 47 -12.47 -5.83 6.46
C LEU A 47 -13.34 -4.69 7.02
N THR A 48 -14.11 -4.93 8.07
CA THR A 48 -15.00 -3.93 8.68
C THR A 48 -14.33 -3.23 9.85
N PHE A 49 -13.90 -2.00 9.64
CA PHE A 49 -13.23 -1.19 10.67
C PHE A 49 -14.18 -0.20 11.35
N SER A 50 -14.10 -0.07 12.67
CA SER A 50 -14.77 0.98 13.44
C SER A 50 -14.01 2.30 13.38
N ASN A 51 -14.68 3.41 13.75
CA ASN A 51 -14.03 4.72 13.89
C ASN A 51 -12.83 4.68 14.85
N VAL A 52 -12.96 3.94 15.96
CA VAL A 52 -11.91 3.83 16.97
C VAL A 52 -10.70 3.08 16.40
N GLN A 53 -10.92 1.99 15.66
CA GLN A 53 -9.84 1.27 14.98
C GLN A 53 -9.13 2.14 13.95
N ASN A 54 -9.86 2.91 13.14
CA ASN A 54 -9.26 3.84 12.17
C ASN A 54 -8.38 4.90 12.85
N TYR A 55 -8.85 5.52 13.94
CA TYR A 55 -8.03 6.49 14.68
C TYR A 55 -6.82 5.86 15.36
N TYR A 56 -6.97 4.66 15.91
CA TYR A 56 -5.85 3.92 16.49
C TYR A 56 -4.79 3.59 15.43
N ALA A 57 -5.21 3.08 14.26
CA ALA A 57 -4.32 2.79 13.14
C ALA A 57 -3.60 4.06 12.65
N PHE A 58 -4.34 5.17 12.50
CA PHE A 58 -3.77 6.47 12.14
C PHE A 58 -2.68 6.91 13.12
N ILE A 59 -2.98 6.91 14.43
CA ILE A 59 -2.02 7.34 15.46
C ILE A 59 -0.79 6.42 15.45
N SER A 60 -1.00 5.11 15.35
CA SER A 60 0.08 4.12 15.32
C SER A 60 1.01 4.33 14.13
N GLN A 61 0.46 4.45 12.92
CA GLN A 61 1.25 4.73 11.70
C GLN A 61 1.96 6.07 11.76
N PHE A 62 1.31 7.10 12.31
CA PHE A 62 1.94 8.39 12.48
C PHE A 62 3.18 8.31 13.37
N LEU A 63 3.09 7.61 14.52
CA LEU A 63 4.22 7.39 15.41
C LEU A 63 5.32 6.53 14.76
N GLN A 64 4.95 5.49 14.02
CA GLN A 64 5.89 4.65 13.27
C GLN A 64 6.62 5.45 12.19
N LEU A 65 5.95 6.36 11.49
CA LEU A 65 6.58 7.28 10.54
C LEU A 65 7.55 8.24 11.22
N LEU A 66 7.22 8.77 12.41
CA LEU A 66 8.14 9.61 13.17
C LEU A 66 9.40 8.83 13.56
N LEU A 67 9.26 7.57 14.00
CA LEU A 67 10.40 6.70 14.32
C LEU A 67 11.23 6.37 13.08
N ALA A 68 10.59 6.05 11.95
CA ALA A 68 11.27 5.78 10.69
C ALA A 68 12.01 7.04 10.18
N ALA A 69 11.40 8.21 10.28
CA ALA A 69 12.02 9.49 9.93
C ALA A 69 13.22 9.81 10.83
N ALA A 70 13.12 9.54 12.14
CA ALA A 70 14.23 9.69 13.08
C ALA A 70 15.39 8.75 12.72
N TYR A 71 15.10 7.49 12.38
CA TYR A 71 16.09 6.51 11.92
C TYR A 71 16.78 6.96 10.63
N LEU A 72 16.01 7.38 9.62
CA LEU A 72 16.56 7.88 8.34
C LEU A 72 17.41 9.14 8.52
N LYS A 73 16.99 10.05 9.42
CA LYS A 73 17.77 11.23 9.79
C LYS A 73 19.09 10.85 10.45
N TRP A 74 19.08 9.87 11.36
CA TRP A 74 20.29 9.33 11.96
C TRP A 74 21.23 8.70 10.93
N ARG A 75 20.68 7.97 9.94
CA ARG A 75 21.41 7.43 8.79
C ARG A 75 21.84 8.48 7.75
N ARG A 76 21.50 9.76 7.97
CA ARG A 76 21.78 10.88 7.05
C ARG A 76 21.24 10.62 5.63
N PHE A 77 20.05 10.03 5.56
CA PHE A 77 19.36 9.77 4.30
C PHE A 77 19.05 11.08 3.55
N ASP A 78 19.16 11.05 2.22
CA ASP A 78 18.84 12.19 1.37
C ASP A 78 17.35 12.19 1.01
N PHE A 79 16.54 12.89 1.82
CA PHE A 79 15.09 13.02 1.61
C PHE A 79 14.71 13.69 0.28
N SER A 80 15.63 14.36 -0.41
CA SER A 80 15.34 14.92 -1.74
C SER A 80 15.09 13.85 -2.81
N ARG A 81 15.47 12.59 -2.53
CA ARG A 81 15.13 11.42 -3.36
C ARG A 81 13.63 11.13 -3.38
N TRP A 82 12.90 11.54 -2.34
CA TRP A 82 11.44 11.40 -2.29
C TRP A 82 10.81 12.60 -2.96
N ARG A 83 10.58 12.47 -4.27
CA ARG A 83 9.95 13.53 -5.04
C ARG A 83 8.44 13.49 -4.83
N ILE A 84 7.93 14.43 -4.04
CA ILE A 84 6.50 14.67 -3.81
C ILE A 84 6.20 16.07 -4.31
N GLN A 85 5.53 16.17 -5.47
CA GLN A 85 5.21 17.45 -6.10
C GLN A 85 3.69 17.63 -6.20
N PRO A 86 3.08 18.39 -5.26
CA PRO A 86 1.68 18.77 -5.31
C PRO A 86 1.36 19.54 -6.59
N SER A 87 0.41 19.02 -7.36
CA SER A 87 -0.20 19.71 -8.49
C SER A 87 -1.53 19.07 -8.81
N TRP A 88 -2.47 19.82 -9.38
CA TRP A 88 -3.74 19.26 -9.86
C TRP A 88 -3.50 18.12 -10.86
N ARG A 89 -2.47 18.25 -11.70
CA ARG A 89 -2.05 17.19 -12.61
C ARG A 89 -1.67 15.90 -11.88
N ALA A 90 -0.94 15.98 -10.77
CA ALA A 90 -0.58 14.81 -9.97
C ALA A 90 -1.82 14.16 -9.33
N ILE A 91 -2.79 14.94 -8.87
CA ILE A 91 -4.07 14.42 -8.35
C ILE A 91 -4.85 13.69 -9.46
N PHE A 92 -5.00 14.29 -10.64
CA PHE A 92 -5.68 13.64 -11.77
C PHE A 92 -4.96 12.38 -12.25
N HIS A 93 -3.62 12.38 -12.28
CA HIS A 93 -2.87 11.16 -12.52
C HIS A 93 -3.12 10.11 -11.44
N GLY A 94 -3.27 10.51 -10.18
CA GLY A 94 -3.62 9.60 -9.09
C GLY A 94 -4.99 8.96 -9.26
N ILE A 95 -6.00 9.72 -9.67
CA ILE A 95 -7.33 9.19 -10.01
C ILE A 95 -7.23 8.21 -11.19
N GLY A 96 -6.50 8.57 -12.25
CA GLY A 96 -6.27 7.67 -13.39
C GLY A 96 -5.51 6.40 -13.02
N LEU A 97 -4.53 6.49 -12.12
CA LEU A 97 -3.83 5.34 -11.56
C LEU A 97 -4.77 4.47 -10.74
N PHE A 98 -5.62 5.04 -9.88
CA PHE A 98 -6.62 4.29 -9.14
C PHE A 98 -7.52 3.46 -10.08
N ILE A 99 -8.02 4.06 -11.16
CA ILE A 99 -8.83 3.36 -12.16
C ILE A 99 -8.06 2.19 -12.77
N LEU A 100 -6.83 2.44 -13.20
CA LEU A 100 -5.98 1.41 -13.79
C LEU A 100 -5.68 0.26 -12.82
N LEU A 101 -5.37 0.58 -11.56
CA LEU A 101 -5.08 -0.39 -10.50
C LEU A 101 -6.31 -1.22 -10.13
N SER A 102 -7.49 -0.60 -10.09
CA SER A 102 -8.75 -1.30 -9.84
C SER A 102 -9.09 -2.26 -10.99
N LEU A 103 -8.94 -1.82 -12.24
CA LEU A 103 -9.11 -2.70 -13.41
C LEU A 103 -8.08 -3.84 -13.43
N ALA A 104 -6.86 -3.60 -12.95
CA ALA A 104 -5.86 -4.65 -12.81
C ALA A 104 -6.27 -5.69 -11.76
N MET A 105 -6.92 -5.28 -10.67
CA MET A 105 -7.47 -6.20 -9.66
C MET A 105 -8.71 -6.93 -10.17
N ASP A 106 -9.60 -6.26 -10.91
CA ASP A 106 -10.72 -6.92 -11.59
C ASP A 106 -10.22 -8.02 -12.54
N LEU A 107 -9.18 -7.73 -13.34
CA LEU A 107 -8.55 -8.72 -14.20
C LEU A 107 -7.93 -9.87 -13.40
N TYR A 108 -7.30 -9.59 -12.25
CA TYR A 108 -6.76 -10.63 -11.38
C TYR A 108 -7.86 -11.59 -10.92
N TYR A 109 -8.99 -11.07 -10.44
CA TYR A 109 -10.12 -11.88 -10.00
C TYR A 109 -10.75 -12.70 -11.13
N VAL A 110 -10.90 -12.10 -12.33
CA VAL A 110 -11.36 -12.82 -13.53
C VAL A 110 -10.41 -13.95 -13.91
N LEU A 111 -9.09 -13.77 -13.76
CA LEU A 111 -8.12 -14.82 -14.08
C LEU A 111 -8.18 -16.01 -13.12
N ILE A 112 -8.55 -15.79 -11.85
CA ILE A 112 -8.58 -16.86 -10.84
C ILE A 112 -9.95 -17.55 -10.75
N TYR A 113 -11.06 -16.82 -10.86
CA TYR A 113 -12.42 -17.38 -10.71
C TYR A 113 -13.17 -17.53 -12.04
N GLY A 114 -12.66 -16.95 -13.13
CA GLY A 114 -13.37 -16.88 -14.40
C GLY A 114 -14.50 -15.85 -14.38
N PHE A 115 -15.28 -15.82 -15.47
CA PHE A 115 -16.44 -14.92 -15.61
C PHE A 115 -17.75 -15.48 -15.00
N ALA A 116 -17.71 -16.68 -14.40
CA ALA A 116 -18.90 -17.45 -14.07
C ALA A 116 -19.46 -17.16 -12.67
N GLU A 117 -18.67 -16.56 -11.78
CA GLU A 117 -19.12 -16.18 -10.44
C GLU A 117 -19.84 -14.82 -10.51
N PRO A 118 -21.14 -14.74 -10.17
CA PRO A 118 -21.86 -13.47 -10.17
C PRO A 118 -21.33 -12.61 -9.02
N VAL A 119 -20.55 -11.58 -9.38
CA VAL A 119 -20.32 -10.44 -8.50
C VAL A 119 -21.64 -9.69 -8.44
N TYR A 120 -22.26 -9.63 -7.25
CA TYR A 120 -23.44 -8.79 -7.08
C TYR A 120 -22.98 -7.33 -6.97
N PRO A 121 -23.57 -6.41 -7.74
CA PRO A 121 -23.12 -5.04 -7.75
C PRO A 121 -23.46 -4.40 -6.41
N VAL A 122 -22.47 -3.82 -5.76
CA VAL A 122 -22.73 -2.91 -4.63
C VAL A 122 -22.94 -1.52 -5.24
N PRO A 123 -24.13 -0.89 -5.08
CA PRO A 123 -24.35 0.43 -5.63
C PRO A 123 -23.31 1.42 -5.10
N PHE A 124 -22.67 2.20 -5.98
CA PHE A 124 -21.67 3.19 -5.57
C PHE A 124 -22.22 4.19 -4.53
N THR A 125 -23.52 4.50 -4.59
CA THR A 125 -24.20 5.33 -3.59
C THR A 125 -24.21 4.74 -2.19
N GLN A 126 -24.23 3.40 -2.08
CA GLN A 126 -24.14 2.71 -0.79
C GLN A 126 -22.73 2.88 -0.22
N VAL A 127 -21.69 2.63 -1.03
CA VAL A 127 -20.30 2.83 -0.59
C VAL A 127 -20.06 4.28 -0.17
N LEU A 128 -20.55 5.26 -0.94
CA LEU A 128 -20.48 6.67 -0.56
C LEU A 128 -21.16 6.97 0.78
N GLY A 129 -22.29 6.32 1.08
CA GLY A 129 -23.02 6.46 2.34
C GLY A 129 -22.26 5.92 3.56
N GLU A 130 -21.31 5.01 3.34
CA GLU A 130 -20.52 4.37 4.40
C GLU A 130 -19.16 5.06 4.63
N VAL A 131 -18.77 6.01 3.77
CA VAL A 131 -17.52 6.77 3.92
C VAL A 131 -17.56 7.63 5.19
N ARG A 132 -16.69 7.29 6.13
CA ARG A 132 -16.51 8.01 7.39
C ARG A 132 -15.29 8.91 7.31
N PHE A 133 -15.33 10.04 8.00
CA PHE A 133 -14.17 10.93 8.13
C PHE A 133 -12.92 10.20 8.67
N SER A 134 -13.11 9.30 9.63
CA SER A 134 -12.03 8.48 10.19
C SER A 134 -11.36 7.59 9.13
N THR A 135 -12.14 7.00 8.23
CA THR A 135 -11.66 6.18 7.11
C THR A 135 -10.83 7.02 6.15
N VAL A 136 -11.34 8.19 5.73
CA VAL A 136 -10.62 9.08 4.81
C VAL A 136 -9.31 9.59 5.44
N LEU A 137 -9.35 9.99 6.70
CA LEU A 137 -8.17 10.47 7.42
C LEU A 137 -7.09 9.38 7.53
N TYR A 138 -7.51 8.15 7.88
CA TYR A 138 -6.62 6.99 7.93
C TYR A 138 -6.05 6.66 6.55
N ALA A 139 -6.90 6.53 5.52
CA ALA A 139 -6.50 6.20 4.14
C ALA A 139 -5.49 7.20 3.55
N LEU A 140 -5.65 8.49 3.85
CA LEU A 140 -4.68 9.51 3.43
C LEU A 140 -3.31 9.27 4.08
N LEU A 141 -3.24 8.89 5.35
CA LEU A 141 -1.97 8.57 5.99
C LEU A 141 -1.42 7.23 5.49
N ASN A 142 -2.27 6.20 5.37
CA ASN A 142 -1.88 4.85 4.95
C ASN A 142 -1.31 4.83 3.53
N GLY A 143 -1.95 5.52 2.59
CA GLY A 143 -1.43 5.64 1.24
C GLY A 143 -0.06 6.34 1.19
N PHE A 144 0.22 7.30 2.06
CA PHE A 144 1.56 7.89 2.17
C PHE A 144 2.54 6.91 2.80
N TYR A 145 2.10 6.27 3.89
CA TYR A 145 2.85 5.33 4.71
C TYR A 145 3.43 4.19 3.88
N GLU A 146 2.56 3.50 3.13
CA GLU A 146 2.94 2.37 2.31
C GLU A 146 3.78 2.79 1.10
N GLU A 147 3.36 3.83 0.37
CA GLU A 147 4.07 4.22 -0.86
C GLU A 147 5.45 4.84 -0.58
N ILE A 148 5.64 5.54 0.55
CA ILE A 148 6.98 5.93 0.99
C ILE A 148 7.84 4.71 1.27
N PHE A 149 7.31 3.67 1.91
CA PHE A 149 8.10 2.48 2.16
C PHE A 149 8.45 1.75 0.86
N PHE A 150 7.46 1.42 0.04
CA PHE A 150 7.67 0.58 -1.14
C PHE A 150 8.39 1.31 -2.27
N LEU A 151 7.99 2.53 -2.61
CA LEU A 151 8.57 3.27 -3.72
C LEU A 151 9.67 4.24 -3.27
N GLY A 152 9.60 4.74 -2.04
CA GLY A 152 10.59 5.67 -1.49
C GLY A 152 11.78 4.99 -0.81
N ILE A 153 11.57 3.97 0.02
CA ILE A 153 12.61 3.32 0.83
C ILE A 153 13.21 2.12 0.08
N CYS A 154 12.38 1.15 -0.34
CA CYS A 154 12.88 -0.06 -0.99
C CYS A 154 13.61 0.23 -2.31
N LEU A 155 13.22 1.29 -3.03
CA LEU A 155 13.88 1.68 -4.30
C LEU A 155 15.08 2.61 -4.12
N ALA A 156 15.37 3.07 -2.89
CA ALA A 156 16.51 3.95 -2.60
C ALA A 156 17.81 3.21 -2.25
N VAL A 157 17.81 1.88 -2.36
CA VAL A 157 19.01 1.04 -2.21
C VAL A 157 19.95 1.16 -3.40
N LYS A 158 21.18 0.66 -3.26
CA LYS A 158 22.14 0.59 -4.37
C LYS A 158 21.58 -0.25 -5.54
N PRO A 159 21.91 0.08 -6.81
CA PRO A 159 21.40 -0.66 -7.98
C PRO A 159 21.60 -2.17 -7.92
N GLN A 160 22.72 -2.65 -7.37
CA GLN A 160 23.01 -4.08 -7.21
C GLN A 160 22.02 -4.84 -6.30
N TYR A 161 21.33 -4.13 -5.40
CA TYR A 161 20.36 -4.71 -4.48
C TYR A 161 18.90 -4.48 -4.93
N LEU A 162 18.66 -3.67 -5.96
CA LEU A 162 17.32 -3.22 -6.34
C LEU A 162 16.37 -4.39 -6.62
N LYS A 163 16.79 -5.39 -7.39
CA LYS A 163 15.96 -6.57 -7.70
C LYS A 163 15.53 -7.33 -6.45
N TRP A 164 16.42 -7.41 -5.45
CA TRP A 164 16.15 -8.09 -4.19
C TRP A 164 15.26 -7.24 -3.28
N ALA A 165 15.43 -5.91 -3.29
CA ALA A 165 14.55 -5.01 -2.57
C ALA A 165 13.13 -5.00 -3.15
N VAL A 166 12.97 -5.13 -4.47
CA VAL A 166 11.67 -5.32 -5.11
C VAL A 166 11.05 -6.63 -4.68
N LEU A 167 11.75 -7.77 -4.81
CA LEU A 167 11.22 -9.06 -4.34
C LEU A 167 10.83 -9.02 -2.86
N TYR A 168 11.69 -8.45 -2.02
CA TYR A 168 11.43 -8.25 -0.60
C TYR A 168 10.16 -7.42 -0.37
N SER A 169 10.01 -6.31 -1.08
CA SER A 169 8.82 -5.44 -0.96
C SER A 169 7.51 -6.16 -1.26
N LEU A 170 7.50 -7.04 -2.27
CA LEU A 170 6.31 -7.83 -2.61
C LEU A 170 5.97 -8.81 -1.48
N ILE A 171 6.98 -9.49 -0.91
CA ILE A 171 6.80 -10.39 0.23
C ILE A 171 6.24 -9.63 1.44
N ILE A 172 6.80 -8.47 1.77
CA ILE A 172 6.32 -7.63 2.87
C ILE A 172 4.86 -7.22 2.63
N ARG A 173 4.51 -6.79 1.42
CA ARG A 173 3.13 -6.44 1.06
C ARG A 173 2.17 -7.62 1.26
N VAL A 174 2.49 -8.81 0.75
CA VAL A 174 1.69 -10.02 1.03
C VAL A 174 1.53 -10.25 2.53
N SER A 175 2.61 -10.06 3.31
CA SER A 175 2.68 -10.44 4.72
C SER A 175 1.73 -9.66 5.62
N PHE A 176 1.42 -8.39 5.31
CA PHE A 176 0.45 -7.59 6.09
C PHE A 176 -0.94 -7.49 5.45
N HIS A 177 -1.19 -8.17 4.33
CA HIS A 177 -2.51 -8.28 3.71
C HIS A 177 -3.16 -9.66 3.90
N THR A 178 -2.52 -10.59 4.61
CA THR A 178 -3.06 -11.95 4.85
C THR A 178 -4.41 -11.96 5.55
N TYR A 179 -4.76 -10.94 6.34
CA TYR A 179 -6.07 -10.81 7.00
C TYR A 179 -7.25 -10.76 6.02
N GLN A 180 -7.01 -10.41 4.76
CA GLN A 180 -8.00 -10.33 3.68
C GLN A 180 -8.18 -11.67 2.94
N GLY A 181 -7.53 -12.74 3.43
CA GLY A 181 -7.40 -14.01 2.75
C GLY A 181 -6.15 -14.08 1.87
N MET A 182 -5.58 -15.28 1.72
CA MET A 182 -4.32 -15.47 1.00
C MET A 182 -4.43 -15.09 -0.49
N GLU A 183 -5.57 -15.35 -1.12
CA GLU A 183 -5.82 -15.04 -2.53
C GLU A 183 -5.74 -13.52 -2.77
N THR A 184 -6.51 -12.74 -2.00
CA THR A 184 -6.46 -11.27 -2.04
C THR A 184 -5.06 -10.75 -1.68
N ALA A 185 -4.39 -11.33 -0.67
CA ALA A 185 -3.04 -10.93 -0.28
C ALA A 185 -2.01 -11.12 -1.42
N LEU A 186 -2.14 -12.19 -2.21
CA LEU A 186 -1.30 -12.42 -3.39
C LEU A 186 -1.64 -11.45 -4.53
N GLY A 187 -2.92 -11.15 -4.73
CA GLY A 187 -3.38 -10.13 -5.68
C GLY A 187 -2.80 -8.74 -5.36
N LEU A 188 -2.93 -8.28 -4.11
CA LEU A 188 -2.39 -6.98 -3.70
C LEU A 188 -0.86 -6.99 -3.64
N GLY A 189 -0.29 -8.03 -3.05
CA GLY A 189 1.14 -8.10 -2.75
C GLY A 189 2.02 -8.33 -3.98
N ILE A 190 1.65 -9.29 -4.83
CA ILE A 190 2.46 -9.68 -5.98
C ILE A 190 1.93 -9.00 -7.24
N TRP A 191 0.66 -9.22 -7.59
CA TRP A 191 0.11 -8.74 -8.86
C TRP A 191 0.09 -7.21 -8.91
N LEU A 192 -0.62 -6.58 -7.98
CA LEU A 192 -0.73 -5.12 -7.92
C LEU A 192 0.61 -4.47 -7.56
N GLY A 193 1.35 -5.06 -6.61
CA GLY A 193 2.69 -4.59 -6.24
C GLY A 193 3.65 -4.50 -7.44
N LEU A 194 3.64 -5.50 -8.33
CA LEU A 194 4.41 -5.48 -9.57
C LEU A 194 3.91 -4.41 -10.55
N VAL A 195 2.60 -4.28 -10.73
CA VAL A 195 2.01 -3.25 -11.60
C VAL A 195 2.41 -1.85 -11.13
N ILE A 196 2.27 -1.56 -9.83
CA ILE A 196 2.68 -0.29 -9.20
C ILE A 196 4.17 -0.05 -9.42
N TYR A 197 5.02 -1.04 -9.14
CA TYR A 197 6.46 -0.93 -9.36
C TYR A 197 6.79 -0.60 -10.82
N LEU A 198 6.18 -1.29 -11.78
CA LEU A 198 6.41 -1.08 -13.21
C LEU A 198 5.95 0.31 -13.68
N LEU A 199 4.80 0.78 -13.19
CA LEU A 199 4.28 2.12 -13.50
C LEU A 199 5.19 3.20 -12.90
N TYR A 200 5.61 3.05 -11.66
CA TYR A 200 6.54 3.99 -11.02
C TYR A 200 7.92 3.95 -11.68
N ALA A 201 8.44 2.77 -12.03
CA ALA A 201 9.71 2.61 -12.74
C ALA A 201 9.69 3.29 -14.13
N ARG A 202 8.53 3.37 -14.78
CA ARG A 202 8.35 4.07 -16.06
C ARG A 202 7.93 5.53 -15.93
N SER A 203 7.56 6.01 -14.74
CA SER A 203 7.22 7.41 -14.54
C SER A 203 8.46 8.29 -14.74
N LYS A 204 8.31 9.35 -15.55
CA LYS A 204 9.42 10.25 -15.91
C LYS A 204 9.83 11.16 -14.76
N ASP A 205 8.86 11.62 -13.98
CA ASP A 205 9.06 12.57 -12.91
C ASP A 205 9.39 11.90 -11.56
N LYS A 206 9.15 10.59 -11.41
CA LYS A 206 9.30 9.87 -10.13
C LYS A 206 8.52 10.52 -9.00
N ASN A 207 7.39 11.15 -9.34
CA ASN A 207 6.52 11.77 -8.34
C ASN A 207 5.76 10.66 -7.60
N LEU A 208 5.90 10.61 -6.27
CA LEU A 208 5.20 9.64 -5.42
C LEU A 208 3.72 10.01 -5.22
N LEU A 209 3.37 11.30 -5.34
CA LEU A 209 2.04 11.79 -5.02
C LEU A 209 0.90 11.10 -5.80
N PRO A 210 1.00 10.83 -7.12
CA PRO A 210 -0.04 10.09 -7.83
C PRO A 210 -0.29 8.69 -7.26
N PHE A 211 0.75 7.98 -6.84
CA PHE A 211 0.63 6.63 -6.25
C PHE A 211 0.01 6.68 -4.87
N TRP A 212 0.44 7.64 -4.04
CA TRP A 212 -0.19 7.93 -2.76
C TRP A 212 -1.69 8.23 -2.93
N VAL A 213 -2.06 9.13 -3.84
CA VAL A 213 -3.47 9.47 -4.08
C VAL A 213 -4.26 8.25 -4.55
N ALA A 214 -3.72 7.47 -5.49
CA ALA A 214 -4.39 6.26 -5.97
C ALA A 214 -4.66 5.26 -4.85
N HIS A 215 -3.67 5.07 -3.97
CA HIS A 215 -3.77 4.21 -2.80
C HIS A 215 -4.83 4.71 -1.82
N ALA A 216 -4.81 6.00 -1.46
CA ALA A 216 -5.78 6.55 -0.53
C ALA A 216 -7.22 6.45 -1.06
N ILE A 217 -7.44 6.60 -2.38
CA ILE A 217 -8.75 6.37 -3.00
C ILE A 217 -9.14 4.89 -2.90
N ALA A 218 -8.20 3.98 -3.17
CA ALA A 218 -8.40 2.54 -3.05
C ALA A 218 -8.76 2.10 -1.62
N ASP A 219 -8.18 2.69 -0.58
CA ASP A 219 -8.52 2.35 0.80
C ASP A 219 -9.92 2.84 1.22
N VAL A 220 -10.43 3.89 0.57
CA VAL A 220 -11.78 4.43 0.84
C VAL A 220 -12.85 3.69 0.05
N PHE A 221 -12.57 3.34 -1.20
CA PHE A 221 -13.54 2.80 -2.15
C PHE A 221 -13.27 1.36 -2.58
N GLY A 222 -12.24 0.69 -2.07
CA GLY A 222 -11.82 -0.63 -2.54
C GLY A 222 -11.18 -0.63 -3.94
N LEU A 223 -10.64 -1.78 -4.32
CA LEU A 223 -9.93 -2.03 -5.59
C LEU A 223 -10.71 -2.96 -6.53
N SER A 224 -11.94 -2.60 -6.84
CA SER A 224 -12.71 -3.24 -7.90
C SER A 224 -13.66 -2.20 -8.47
N ILE A 225 -13.58 -1.94 -9.78
CA ILE A 225 -14.52 -1.03 -10.44
C ILE A 225 -15.70 -1.83 -10.99
N ALA A 226 -15.46 -3.05 -11.46
CA ALA A 226 -16.51 -3.92 -11.98
C ALA A 226 -17.62 -4.17 -10.96
N SER A 227 -17.27 -4.34 -9.68
CA SER A 227 -18.23 -4.55 -8.57
C SER A 227 -19.27 -3.43 -8.38
N TYR A 228 -19.08 -2.27 -9.01
CA TYR A 228 -20.06 -1.17 -8.98
C TYR A 228 -21.09 -1.21 -10.11
N PHE A 229 -20.84 -1.98 -11.17
CA PHE A 229 -21.60 -1.93 -12.42
C PHE A 229 -22.12 -3.29 -12.90
N THR A 230 -21.60 -4.39 -12.37
CA THR A 230 -21.98 -5.77 -12.70
C THR A 230 -22.64 -6.43 -11.52
#